data_AF-A0A7Y7YJF9-F1
#
_entry.id   AF-A0A7Y7YJF9-F1
#
_cell.length_a   1.000
_cell.length_b   1.000
_cell.length_c   1.000
_cell.angle_alpha   90.00
_cell.angle_beta   90.00
_cell.angle_gamma   90.00
#
_symmetry.space_group_name_H-M   'P 1'
#
loop_
_entity.id
_entity.type
_entity.pdbx_description
1 polymer ?
#
loop_
_entity_poly.entity_id
_entity_poly.type
_entity_poly.pdbx_seq_one_letter_code
_entity_poly.pdbx_strand_id
1 'polypeptide(L)' 'EPKDQFYGDRSGTLKDPFGQVWFLATHQEDLTEAQIRERAQAMFVQG' A
#
# COMPACT_ATOMS: atom_id res chain seq x y z
N GLU A 1 7.77 -5.31 -7.29
CA GLU A 1 6.84 -4.52 -8.12
C GLU A 1 5.86 -3.79 -7.22
N PRO A 2 5.37 -2.59 -7.60
CA PRO A 2 4.36 -1.86 -6.84
C PRO A 2 3.08 -2.69 -6.67
N LYS A 3 2.42 -2.55 -5.52
CA LYS A 3 1.19 -3.26 -5.18
C LYS A 3 0.11 -2.31 -4.71
N ASP A 4 -1.14 -2.66 -5.00
CA ASP A 4 -2.31 -1.96 -4.48
C ASP A 4 -2.46 -2.30 -3.00
N GLN A 5 -2.60 -1.25 -2.19
CA GLN A 5 -2.69 -1.35 -0.73
C GLN A 5 -4.14 -1.20 -0.29
N PHE A 6 -4.49 -1.83 0.83
CA PHE A 6 -5.86 -1.82 1.36
C PHE A 6 -6.38 -0.41 1.69
N TYR A 7 -5.48 0.56 1.83
CA TYR A 7 -5.76 1.94 2.20
C TYR A 7 -5.84 2.90 1.00
N GLY A 8 -5.92 2.39 -0.23
CA GLY A 8 -6.26 3.20 -1.41
C GLY A 8 -5.07 3.78 -2.17
N ASP A 9 -3.85 3.40 -1.81
CA ASP A 9 -2.63 3.76 -2.56
C ASP A 9 -2.06 2.56 -3.30
N ARG A 10 -1.38 2.83 -4.42
CA ARG A 10 -0.43 1.89 -5.01
C ARG A 10 0.97 2.27 -4.55
N SER A 11 1.66 1.37 -3.86
CA SER A 11 2.98 1.65 -3.31
C SER A 11 4.01 0.57 -3.63
N GLY A 12 5.28 0.96 -3.66
CA GLY A 12 6.41 0.07 -3.85
C GLY A 12 7.71 0.69 -3.33
N THR A 13 8.74 -0.14 -3.22
CA THR A 13 10.07 0.28 -2.81
C THR A 13 11.09 0.07 -3.93
N LEU A 14 12.06 0.97 -3.99
CA LEU A 14 13.18 0.96 -4.93
C LEU A 14 14.45 1.15 -4.11
N LYS A 15 15.46 0.31 -4.35
CA LYS A 15 16.81 0.51 -3.81
C LYS A 15 17.70 1.11 -4.88
N ASP A 16 18.29 2.27 -4.59
CA ASP A 16 19.20 2.92 -5.51
C ASP A 16 20.63 2.31 -5.44
N PRO A 17 21.52 2.66 -6.39
CA PRO A 17 22.90 2.15 -6.40
C PRO A 17 23.76 2.55 -5.20
N PHE A 18 23.38 3.60 -4.47
CA PHE A 18 24.08 4.07 -3.26
C PHE A 18 23.54 3.41 -1.98
N GLY A 19 22.53 2.54 -2.13
CA GLY A 19 21.96 1.75 -1.04
C GLY A 19 20.76 2.39 -0.35
N GLN A 20 20.28 3.54 -0.81
CA GLN A 20 19.09 4.19 -0.23
C GLN A 20 17.83 3.46 -0.68
N VAL A 21 16.88 3.29 0.25
CA VAL A 21 15.57 2.69 -0.04
C VAL A 21 14.54 3.78 -0.12
N TRP A 22 14.00 3.97 -1.31
CA TRP A 22 12.97 4.93 -1.62
C TRP A 22 11.60 4.26 -1.58
N PHE A 23 10.66 4.89 -0.89
CA PHE A 23 9.25 4.50 -0.91
C PHE A 23 8.53 5.42 -1.89
N LEU A 24 7.86 4.81 -2.87
CA LEU A 24 7.06 5.52 -3.85
C LEU A 24 5.61 5.07 -3.69
N ALA A 25 4.71 6.04 -3.61
CA ALA A 25 3.28 5.80 -3.54
C ALA A 25 2.54 6.76 -4.46
N THR A 26 1.45 6.29 -5.06
CA THR A 26 0.49 7.11 -5.79
C THR A 26 -0.89 6.80 -5.23
N HIS A 27 -1.62 7.86 -4.91
CA HIS A 27 -3.00 7.75 -4.47
C HIS A 27 -3.89 7.28 -5.61
N GLN A 28 -4.67 6.22 -5.38
CA GLN A 28 -5.55 5.63 -6.37
C GLN A 28 -7.02 5.95 -6.09
N GLU A 29 -7.42 5.91 -4.83
CA GLU A 29 -8.81 6.09 -4.42
C GLU A 29 -8.96 6.65 -3.00
N ASP A 30 -9.91 7.57 -2.84
CA ASP A 30 -10.33 8.06 -1.53
C ASP A 30 -11.27 7.04 -0.86
N LEU A 31 -10.85 6.54 0.30
CA LEU A 31 -11.61 5.56 1.08
C LEU A 31 -12.08 6.16 2.40
N THR A 32 -13.30 5.78 2.78
CA THR A 32 -13.75 6.00 4.16
C THR A 32 -13.02 5.04 5.10
N GLU A 33 -12.89 5.43 6.37
CA GLU A 33 -12.27 4.56 7.38
C GLU A 33 -12.94 3.18 7.49
N ALA A 34 -14.26 3.11 7.25
CA ALA A 34 -15.00 1.84 7.28
C ALA A 34 -14.51 0.89 6.19
N GLN A 35 -14.32 1.38 4.96
CA GLN A 35 -13.81 0.60 3.83
C GLN A 35 -12.36 0.15 4.07
N ILE A 36 -11.51 1.01 4.63
CA ILE A 36 -10.13 0.66 4.98
C ILE A 36 -10.13 -0.47 6.02
N ARG A 37 -10.96 -0.37 7.07
CA ARG A 37 -11.08 -1.39 8.12
C ARG A 37 -11.53 -2.74 7.55
N GLU A 38 -12.53 -2.74 6.68
CA GLU A 38 -13.03 -3.96 6.01
C GLU A 38 -11.93 -4.61 5.15
N ARG A 39 -11.24 -3.83 4.31
CA ARG A 39 -10.17 -4.32 3.44
C ARG A 39 -8.96 -4.82 4.23
N ALA A 40 -8.60 -4.13 5.32
CA ALA A 40 -7.53 -4.57 6.21
C ALA A 40 -7.85 -5.92 6.86
N GLN A 41 -9.08 -6.10 7.37
CA GLN A 41 -9.51 -7.39 7.92
C GLN A 41 -9.40 -8.50 6.88
N ALA A 42 -9.88 -8.27 5.65
CA ALA A 42 -9.79 -9.27 4.58
C ALA A 42 -8.34 -9.69 4.26
N MET A 43 -7.38 -8.76 4.36
CA MET A 43 -5.96 -9.06 4.13
C MET A 43 -5.26 -9.75 5.30
N PHE A 44 -5.54 -9.35 6.55
CA PHE A 44 -4.83 -9.85 7.73
C PHE A 44 -5.51 -11.04 8.42
N VAL A 45 -6.76 -11.37 8.07
CA VAL A 45 -7.43 -12.62 8.52
C VAL A 45 -6.97 -13.83 7.71
N GLN A 46 -6.38 -13.64 6.53
CA GLN A 46 -5.84 -14.72 5.69
C GLN A 46 -4.35 -15.04 5.95
N GLY A 47 -3.73 -14.42 6.96
CA GLY A 47 -2.35 -14.71 7.38
C GLY A 47 -2.31 -15.53 8.67
#